data_AF-A0A2Z1FN61-F1
#
_entry.id   AF-A0A2Z1FN61-F1
#
_cell.length_a   1.000
_cell.length_b   1.000
_cell.length_c   1.000
_cell.angle_alpha   90.00
_cell.angle_beta   90.00
_cell.angle_gamma   90.00
#
_symmetry.space_group_name_H-M   'P 1'
#
loop_
_entity.id
_entity.type
_entity.pdbx_description
1 polymer ?
#
loop_
_entity_poly.entity_id
_entity_poly.type
_entity_poly.pdbx_seq_one_letter_code
_entity_poly.pdbx_strand_id
1 'polypeptide(L)'
;MNGAYFDQFKIVTLIALTNSSMMMILAVVVVLLLFKGIQLIPKRWQSIIELIYDHLHGVVKDNLGSEGLKYFPLIISLFFFIVFLNVLGLFPYVFTPTVHIVVTLGLSFSIIIGVTLAGFWRFKWDFFSVFMPSGAPLGLAPLLVLIETLSFFSRAISLGVRLAANLSAGHLLFAILAGFGFNMLIASGLVGVLPLLIMVFITLLEVAVAVIQAYVFCLLATIYLADTIVLH
;
A
#
# COMPACT_ATOMS: atom_id res chain seq x y z
N MET A 1 22.02 8.51 -23.51
CA MET A 1 21.74 7.45 -22.50
C MET A 1 20.89 7.92 -21.32
N ASN A 2 20.96 9.18 -20.85
CA ASN A 2 20.26 9.61 -19.62
C ASN A 2 18.71 9.52 -19.63
N GLY A 3 18.05 9.49 -20.79
CA GLY A 3 16.59 9.38 -20.88
C GLY A 3 16.04 7.94 -20.95
N ALA A 4 16.85 6.96 -21.35
CA ALA A 4 16.38 5.60 -21.67
C ALA A 4 15.85 4.87 -20.44
N TYR A 5 16.43 5.11 -19.27
CA TYR A 5 15.97 4.53 -18.01
C TYR A 5 14.60 5.09 -17.55
N PHE A 6 14.23 6.29 -18.00
CA PHE A 6 12.95 6.91 -17.66
C PHE A 6 11.85 6.62 -18.68
N ASP A 7 12.19 6.08 -19.86
CA ASP A 7 11.20 5.70 -20.86
C ASP A 7 10.27 4.58 -20.37
N GLN A 8 10.70 3.74 -19.41
CA GLN A 8 9.85 2.75 -18.76
C GLN A 8 8.70 3.36 -17.94
N PHE A 9 8.80 4.63 -17.55
CA PHE A 9 7.78 5.36 -16.81
C PHE A 9 6.89 6.24 -17.70
N LYS A 10 7.11 6.24 -19.02
CA LYS A 10 6.22 6.99 -19.93
C LYS A 10 4.89 6.29 -20.08
N ILE A 11 3.82 7.05 -19.85
CA ILE A 11 2.46 6.59 -20.13
C ILE A 11 2.29 6.53 -21.65
N VAL A 12 2.09 5.32 -22.17
CA VAL A 12 1.79 5.08 -23.59
C VAL A 12 0.29 4.83 -23.74
N THR A 13 -0.31 5.46 -24.74
CA THR A 13 -1.68 5.22 -25.20
C THR A 13 -1.66 4.16 -26.29
N LEU A 14 -2.33 3.03 -26.10
CA LEU A 14 -2.37 1.96 -27.10
C LEU A 14 -3.49 2.18 -28.13
N ILE A 15 -4.75 2.32 -27.68
CA ILE A 15 -5.92 2.41 -28.59
C ILE A 15 -6.96 3.44 -28.10
N ALA A 16 -7.16 3.54 -26.78
CA ALA A 16 -7.98 4.55 -26.08
C ALA A 16 -7.71 4.50 -24.57
N LEU A 17 -7.37 3.31 -24.06
CA LEU A 17 -6.84 3.10 -22.73
C LEU A 17 -5.34 3.37 -22.68
N THR A 18 -4.90 3.96 -21.57
CA THR A 18 -3.49 4.07 -21.18
C THR A 18 -3.00 2.76 -20.57
N ASN A 19 -1.69 2.47 -20.67
CA ASN A 19 -1.09 1.33 -19.94
C ASN A 19 -1.43 1.36 -18.43
N SER A 20 -1.51 2.56 -17.84
CA SER A 20 -1.88 2.74 -16.43
C SER A 20 -3.30 2.24 -16.12
N SER A 21 -4.28 2.51 -16.98
CA SER A 21 -5.67 2.13 -16.76
C SER A 21 -5.88 0.63 -17.00
N MET A 22 -5.17 0.02 -17.96
CA MET A 22 -5.22 -1.44 -18.17
C MET A 22 -4.73 -2.19 -16.93
N MET A 23 -3.65 -1.71 -16.33
CA MET A 23 -3.07 -2.32 -15.14
C MET A 23 -3.97 -2.18 -13.90
N MET A 24 -4.66 -1.06 -13.75
CA MET A 24 -5.65 -0.89 -12.69
C MET A 24 -6.85 -1.84 -12.86
N ILE A 25 -7.35 -2.00 -14.08
CA ILE A 25 -8.43 -2.96 -14.37
C ILE A 25 -7.97 -4.38 -14.09
N LEU A 26 -6.75 -4.74 -14.50
CA LEU A 26 -6.17 -6.06 -14.22
C LEU A 26 -6.10 -6.33 -12.72
N ALA A 27 -5.64 -5.36 -11.92
CA ALA A 27 -5.58 -5.50 -10.47
C ALA A 27 -6.97 -5.78 -9.87
N VAL A 28 -8.01 -5.05 -10.30
CA VAL A 28 -9.39 -5.29 -9.85
C VAL A 28 -9.89 -6.67 -10.26
N VAL A 29 -9.65 -7.09 -11.51
CA VAL A 29 -10.05 -8.41 -12.00
C VAL A 29 -9.36 -9.52 -11.22
N VAL A 30 -8.06 -9.40 -10.95
CA VAL A 30 -7.30 -10.38 -10.16
C VAL A 30 -7.88 -10.50 -8.76
N VAL A 31 -8.16 -9.37 -8.10
CA VAL A 31 -8.80 -9.37 -6.78
C VAL A 31 -10.16 -10.08 -6.83
N LEU A 32 -11.02 -9.77 -7.80
CA LEU A 32 -12.33 -10.42 -7.94
C LEU A 32 -12.23 -11.93 -8.19
N LEU A 33 -11.24 -12.37 -8.97
CA LEU A 33 -11.02 -13.79 -9.25
C LEU A 33 -10.55 -14.56 -8.01
N LEU A 34 -9.78 -13.94 -7.12
CA LEU A 34 -9.31 -14.58 -5.90
C LEU A 34 -10.42 -14.88 -4.90
N PHE A 35 -11.43 -14.02 -4.85
CA PHE A 35 -12.62 -14.22 -4.01
C PHE A 35 -13.70 -15.07 -4.70
N LYS A 36 -13.54 -15.41 -5.98
CA LYS A 36 -14.52 -16.21 -6.72
C LYS A 36 -14.25 -17.71 -6.53
N GLY A 37 -15.27 -18.44 -6.06
CA GLY A 37 -15.24 -19.90 -5.99
C GLY A 37 -14.73 -20.47 -4.67
N ILE A 38 -15.06 -19.83 -3.55
CA ILE A 38 -14.85 -20.34 -2.19
C ILE A 38 -15.60 -21.67 -2.05
N GLN A 39 -14.86 -22.75 -1.76
CA GLN A 39 -15.42 -24.10 -1.56
C GLN A 39 -15.39 -24.45 -0.06
N LEU A 40 -16.33 -25.30 0.38
CA LEU A 40 -16.39 -25.79 1.77
C LEU A 40 -15.14 -26.60 2.17
N ILE A 41 -14.47 -27.24 1.21
CA ILE A 41 -13.17 -27.88 1.41
C ILE A 41 -12.12 -26.97 0.76
N PRO A 42 -11.25 -26.30 1.54
CA PRO A 42 -10.35 -25.31 1.01
C PRO A 42 -9.26 -25.97 0.15
N LYS A 43 -9.00 -25.37 -1.02
CA LYS A 43 -7.81 -25.66 -1.84
C LYS A 43 -6.58 -24.98 -1.23
N ARG A 44 -5.37 -25.39 -1.63
CA ARG A 44 -4.10 -24.81 -1.14
C ARG A 44 -4.07 -23.27 -1.17
N TRP A 45 -4.57 -22.66 -2.24
CA TRP A 45 -4.68 -21.20 -2.36
C TRP A 45 -5.70 -20.58 -1.41
N GLN A 46 -6.84 -21.24 -1.23
CA GLN A 46 -7.88 -20.81 -0.30
C GLN A 46 -7.36 -20.85 1.15
N SER A 47 -6.61 -21.88 1.53
CA SER A 47 -6.02 -21.99 2.88
C SER A 47 -5.04 -20.84 3.20
N ILE A 48 -4.26 -20.36 2.22
CA ILE A 48 -3.37 -19.21 2.43
C ILE A 48 -4.19 -17.94 2.66
N ILE A 49 -5.25 -17.74 1.86
CA ILE A 49 -6.15 -16.58 2.00
C ILE A 49 -6.89 -16.63 3.33
N GLU A 50 -7.37 -17.80 3.76
CA GLU A 50 -8.03 -18.01 5.06
C GLU A 50 -7.08 -17.70 6.23
N LEU A 51 -5.81 -18.13 6.16
CA LEU A 51 -4.83 -17.81 7.20
C LEU A 51 -4.60 -16.29 7.31
N ILE A 52 -4.49 -15.60 6.18
CA ILE A 52 -4.36 -14.13 6.14
C ILE A 52 -5.64 -13.47 6.69
N TYR A 53 -6.81 -14.00 6.32
CA TYR A 53 -8.11 -13.52 6.79
C TYR A 53 -8.21 -13.61 8.31
N ASP A 54 -7.91 -14.77 8.89
CA ASP A 54 -7.99 -15.01 10.34
C ASP A 54 -6.99 -14.14 11.11
N HIS A 55 -5.77 -13.97 10.56
CA HIS A 55 -4.78 -13.09 11.15
C HIS A 55 -5.24 -11.63 11.18
N LEU A 56 -5.72 -11.09 10.05
CA LEU A 56 -6.24 -9.73 9.98
C LEU A 56 -7.49 -9.57 10.85
N HIS A 57 -8.34 -10.59 10.94
CA HIS A 57 -9.51 -10.57 11.81
C HIS A 57 -9.11 -10.48 13.27
N GLY A 58 -8.07 -11.21 13.70
CA GLY A 58 -7.46 -11.06 15.01
C GLY A 58 -6.98 -9.64 15.26
N VAL A 59 -6.18 -9.07 14.35
CA VAL A 59 -5.68 -7.69 14.47
C VAL A 59 -6.81 -6.68 14.60
N VAL A 60 -7.87 -6.80 13.80
CA VAL A 60 -9.02 -5.90 13.88
C VAL A 60 -9.79 -6.09 15.18
N LYS A 61 -10.02 -7.33 15.61
CA LYS A 61 -10.72 -7.62 16.86
C LYS A 61 -9.96 -7.10 18.09
N ASP A 62 -8.64 -7.24 18.09
CA ASP A 62 -7.79 -6.82 19.21
C ASP A 62 -7.71 -5.29 19.33
N ASN A 63 -7.70 -4.56 18.21
CA ASN A 63 -7.64 -3.09 18.21
C ASN A 63 -9.03 -2.43 18.34
N LEU A 64 -10.06 -3.05 17.78
CA LEU A 64 -11.37 -2.41 17.54
C LEU A 64 -12.50 -3.00 18.38
N GLY A 65 -12.27 -4.13 19.05
CA GLY A 65 -13.28 -4.88 19.79
C GLY A 65 -14.34 -5.52 18.87
N SER A 66 -15.37 -6.12 19.49
CA SER A 66 -16.43 -6.83 18.76
C SER A 66 -17.34 -5.90 17.93
N GLU A 67 -17.53 -4.66 18.37
CA GLU A 67 -18.32 -3.66 17.63
C GLU A 67 -17.63 -3.19 16.35
N GLY A 68 -16.29 -3.22 16.33
CA GLY A 68 -15.45 -2.85 15.21
C GLY A 68 -15.45 -3.82 14.04
N LEU A 69 -15.88 -5.07 14.25
CA LEU A 69 -15.91 -6.11 13.22
C LEU A 69 -16.79 -5.74 12.00
N LYS A 70 -17.72 -4.79 12.16
CA LYS A 70 -18.51 -4.22 11.05
C LYS A 70 -17.65 -3.59 9.95
N TYR A 71 -16.46 -3.10 10.30
CA TYR A 71 -15.53 -2.44 9.38
C TYR A 71 -14.47 -3.38 8.82
N PHE A 72 -14.44 -4.63 9.29
CA PHE A 72 -13.49 -5.64 8.83
C PHE A 72 -13.50 -5.87 7.30
N PRO A 73 -14.67 -5.92 6.60
CA PRO A 73 -14.70 -6.09 5.15
C PRO A 73 -13.97 -4.98 4.38
N LEU A 74 -13.98 -3.75 4.90
CA LEU A 74 -13.27 -2.62 4.29
C LEU A 74 -11.75 -2.80 4.47
N ILE A 75 -11.30 -3.17 5.66
CA ILE A 75 -9.88 -3.34 5.98
C ILE A 75 -9.26 -4.48 5.16
N ILE A 76 -9.95 -5.62 5.06
CA ILE A 76 -9.44 -6.77 4.30
C ILE A 76 -9.42 -6.50 2.78
N SER A 77 -10.44 -5.80 2.25
CA SER A 77 -10.44 -5.41 0.84
C SER A 77 -9.28 -4.48 0.51
N LEU A 78 -8.98 -3.52 1.39
CA LEU A 78 -7.84 -2.61 1.23
C LEU A 78 -6.51 -3.34 1.29
N PHE A 79 -6.36 -4.29 2.22
CA PHE A 79 -5.15 -5.09 2.35
C PHE A 79 -4.82 -5.80 1.04
N PHE A 80 -5.74 -6.62 0.54
CA PHE A 80 -5.51 -7.39 -0.68
C PHE A 80 -5.31 -6.47 -1.87
N PHE A 81 -6.09 -5.40 -2.01
CA PHE A 81 -5.94 -4.44 -3.10
C PHE A 81 -4.52 -3.84 -3.16
N ILE A 82 -3.99 -3.39 -2.02
CA ILE A 82 -2.66 -2.77 -1.95
C ILE A 82 -1.55 -3.80 -2.15
N VAL A 83 -1.66 -4.98 -1.52
CA VAL A 83 -0.68 -6.07 -1.72
C VAL A 83 -0.60 -6.44 -3.20
N PHE A 84 -1.74 -6.66 -3.87
CA PHE A 84 -1.74 -7.03 -5.28
C PHE A 84 -1.19 -5.93 -6.17
N LEU A 85 -1.57 -4.68 -5.94
CA LEU A 85 -1.01 -3.56 -6.72
C LEU A 85 0.51 -3.44 -6.57
N ASN A 86 1.05 -3.63 -5.37
CA ASN A 86 2.49 -3.52 -5.13
C ASN A 86 3.25 -4.72 -5.68
N VAL A 87 2.76 -5.93 -5.46
CA VAL A 87 3.43 -7.17 -5.90
C VAL A 87 3.35 -7.30 -7.42
N LEU A 88 2.19 -7.04 -8.04
CA LEU A 88 2.08 -6.99 -9.50
C LEU A 88 3.01 -5.94 -10.09
N GLY A 89 3.26 -4.86 -9.35
CA GLY A 89 4.15 -3.81 -9.78
C GLY A 89 5.64 -4.12 -9.71
N LEU A 90 6.03 -5.18 -9.02
CA LEU A 90 7.41 -5.62 -8.96
C LEU A 90 7.82 -6.43 -10.20
N PHE A 91 6.86 -6.95 -10.98
CA PHE A 91 7.19 -7.83 -12.09
C PHE A 91 7.94 -7.07 -13.19
N PRO A 92 9.03 -7.66 -13.74
CA PRO A 92 9.78 -7.04 -14.81
C PRO A 92 8.90 -6.88 -16.05
N TYR A 93 9.10 -5.78 -16.78
CA TYR A 93 8.34 -5.39 -17.99
C TYR A 93 6.87 -5.02 -17.76
N VAL A 94 6.40 -4.98 -16.52
CA VAL A 94 5.05 -4.54 -16.19
C VAL A 94 5.06 -3.04 -15.94
N PHE A 95 4.24 -2.29 -16.67
CA PHE A 95 4.07 -0.86 -16.42
C PHE A 95 3.33 -0.65 -15.09
N THR A 96 3.96 0.02 -14.13
CA THR A 96 3.35 0.30 -12.83
C THR A 96 2.76 1.69 -12.75
N PRO A 97 1.41 1.83 -12.70
CA PRO A 97 0.80 3.13 -12.44
C PRO A 97 1.17 3.69 -11.06
N THR A 98 1.55 2.83 -10.12
CA THR A 98 1.97 3.15 -8.74
C THR A 98 3.34 3.83 -8.64
N VAL A 99 4.11 3.94 -9.73
CA VAL A 99 5.34 4.77 -9.73
C VAL A 99 4.99 6.26 -9.76
N HIS A 100 3.86 6.64 -10.36
CA HIS A 100 3.46 8.03 -10.38
C HIS A 100 2.92 8.44 -9.02
N ILE A 101 3.63 9.38 -8.38
CA ILE A 101 3.27 9.96 -7.08
C ILE A 101 1.82 10.46 -7.05
N VAL A 102 1.30 11.00 -8.15
CA VAL A 102 -0.08 11.47 -8.25
C VAL A 102 -1.08 10.34 -8.01
N VAL A 103 -0.82 9.15 -8.56
CA VAL A 103 -1.69 7.99 -8.43
C VAL A 103 -1.64 7.45 -7.01
N THR A 104 -0.45 7.31 -6.42
CA THR A 104 -0.30 6.75 -5.07
C THR A 104 -0.73 7.69 -3.97
N LEU A 105 -0.46 8.98 -4.09
CA LEU A 105 -1.02 9.99 -3.19
C LEU A 105 -2.53 10.07 -3.34
N GLY A 106 -3.06 10.08 -4.57
CA GLY A 106 -4.51 10.08 -4.80
C GLY A 106 -5.21 8.88 -4.16
N LEU A 107 -4.64 7.69 -4.28
CA LEU A 107 -5.12 6.47 -3.63
C LEU A 107 -5.02 6.56 -2.10
N SER A 108 -3.89 7.01 -1.56
CA SER A 108 -3.70 7.19 -0.10
C SER A 108 -4.71 8.19 0.48
N PHE A 109 -4.88 9.36 -0.14
CA PHE A 109 -5.84 10.37 0.27
C PHE A 109 -7.28 9.88 0.15
N SER A 110 -7.65 9.22 -0.94
CA SER A 110 -9.01 8.72 -1.13
C SER A 110 -9.40 7.72 -0.05
N ILE A 111 -8.49 6.81 0.33
CA ILE A 111 -8.78 5.82 1.36
C ILE A 111 -8.88 6.47 2.74
N ILE A 112 -7.97 7.39 3.07
CA ILE A 112 -8.00 8.08 4.35
C ILE A 112 -9.25 8.95 4.49
N ILE A 113 -9.61 9.70 3.44
CA ILE A 113 -10.88 10.43 3.39
C ILE A 113 -12.07 9.48 3.57
N GLY A 114 -12.05 8.30 2.92
CA GLY A 114 -13.09 7.29 3.09
C GLY A 114 -13.25 6.80 4.53
N VAL A 115 -12.12 6.53 5.21
CA VAL A 115 -12.09 6.12 6.62
C VAL A 115 -12.55 7.26 7.53
N THR A 116 -12.08 8.49 7.30
CA THR A 116 -12.50 9.69 8.05
C THR A 116 -13.99 9.98 7.89
N LEU A 117 -14.53 9.89 6.67
CA LEU A 117 -15.95 10.11 6.39
C LEU A 117 -16.81 9.03 7.06
N ALA A 118 -16.38 7.77 7.05
CA ALA A 118 -17.07 6.70 7.76
C ALA A 118 -17.10 6.92 9.27
N GLY A 119 -16.01 7.44 9.86
CA GLY A 119 -15.96 7.87 11.26
C GLY A 119 -16.86 9.08 11.56
N PHE A 120 -16.83 10.10 10.68
CA PHE A 120 -17.63 11.31 10.81
C PHE A 120 -19.14 11.04 10.71
N TRP A 121 -19.58 10.14 9.82
CA TRP A 121 -21.00 9.76 9.74
C TRP A 121 -21.51 9.05 11.00
N ARG A 122 -20.63 8.36 11.73
CA ARG A 122 -20.99 7.64 12.96
C ARG A 122 -21.13 8.59 14.17
N PHE A 123 -20.20 9.53 14.34
CA PHE A 123 -20.09 10.37 15.55
C PHE A 123 -20.38 11.86 15.34
N LYS A 124 -20.58 12.29 14.09
CA LYS A 124 -20.90 13.67 13.70
C LYS A 124 -19.92 14.67 14.34
N TRP A 125 -20.39 15.45 15.31
CA TRP A 125 -19.61 16.52 15.95
C TRP A 125 -18.61 15.99 16.99
N ASP A 126 -18.85 14.80 17.56
CA ASP A 126 -17.94 14.19 18.54
C ASP A 126 -16.65 13.65 17.88
N PHE A 127 -16.61 13.55 16.54
CA PHE A 127 -15.38 13.19 15.82
C PHE A 127 -14.24 14.19 16.06
N PHE A 128 -14.54 15.47 16.32
CA PHE A 128 -13.52 16.45 16.63
C PHE A 128 -12.86 16.23 18.01
N SER A 129 -13.46 15.42 18.88
CA SER A 129 -12.84 15.04 20.16
C SER A 129 -11.61 14.13 19.98
N VAL A 130 -11.51 13.39 18.87
CA VAL A 130 -10.34 12.56 18.54
C VAL A 130 -9.06 13.41 18.44
N PHE A 131 -9.17 14.68 18.04
CA PHE A 131 -8.01 15.58 17.95
C PHE A 131 -7.59 16.17 19.31
N MET A 132 -8.37 15.96 20.38
CA MET A 132 -8.08 16.45 21.72
C MET A 132 -7.92 15.27 22.70
N PRO A 133 -6.70 14.95 23.16
CA PRO A 133 -6.49 13.87 24.10
C PRO A 133 -7.10 14.20 25.46
N SER A 134 -7.68 13.18 26.08
CA SER A 134 -8.31 13.26 27.38
C SER A 134 -7.30 13.67 28.46
N GLY A 135 -7.62 14.73 29.20
CA GLY A 135 -6.79 15.24 30.31
C GLY A 135 -5.76 16.31 29.96
N ALA A 136 -5.71 16.82 28.72
CA ALA A 136 -4.82 17.92 28.38
C ALA A 136 -5.23 19.25 29.05
N PRO A 137 -4.28 20.05 29.58
CA PRO A 137 -4.59 21.38 30.11
C PRO A 137 -5.24 22.26 29.02
N LEU A 138 -6.34 22.95 29.36
CA LEU A 138 -7.09 23.81 28.42
C LEU A 138 -6.22 24.87 27.71
N GLY A 139 -5.11 25.30 28.34
CA GLY A 139 -4.16 26.24 27.71
C GLY A 139 -3.33 25.64 26.57
N LEU A 140 -3.13 24.32 26.54
CA LEU A 140 -2.35 23.61 25.51
C LEU A 140 -3.24 22.92 24.46
N ALA A 141 -4.54 22.83 24.71
CA ALA A 141 -5.49 22.16 23.82
C ALA A 141 -5.43 22.66 22.36
N PRO A 142 -5.35 23.98 22.06
CA PRO A 142 -5.29 24.44 20.66
C PRO A 142 -4.01 23.99 19.92
N LEU A 143 -2.88 23.95 20.62
CA LEU A 143 -1.60 23.51 20.06
C LEU A 143 -1.63 22.00 19.76
N LEU A 144 -2.20 21.23 20.68
CA LEU A 144 -2.25 19.77 20.54
C LEU A 144 -3.18 19.34 19.39
N VAL A 145 -4.37 19.95 19.29
CA VAL A 145 -5.28 19.72 18.15
C VAL A 145 -4.59 20.00 16.82
N LEU A 146 -3.78 21.07 16.73
CA LEU A 146 -3.01 21.40 15.53
C LEU A 146 -1.99 20.30 15.19
N ILE A 147 -1.24 19.83 16.18
CA ILE A 147 -0.21 18.79 16.00
C ILE A 147 -0.87 17.46 15.60
N GLU A 148 -1.98 17.06 16.20
CA GLU A 148 -2.67 15.81 15.87
C GLU A 148 -3.27 15.86 14.46
N THR A 149 -3.84 17.00 14.08
CA THR A 149 -4.31 17.22 12.70
C THR A 149 -3.15 17.12 11.70
N LEU A 150 -2.01 17.75 11.99
CA LEU A 150 -0.81 17.63 11.15
C LEU A 150 -0.25 16.20 11.09
N SER A 151 -0.27 15.47 12.21
CA SER A 151 0.14 14.06 12.30
C SER A 151 -0.73 13.17 11.40
N PHE A 152 -2.05 13.38 11.44
CA PHE A 152 -3.02 12.68 10.61
C PHE A 152 -2.74 12.87 9.10
N PHE A 153 -2.57 14.11 8.66
CA PHE A 153 -2.24 14.42 7.26
C PHE A 153 -0.84 13.93 6.86
N SER A 154 0.16 14.08 7.74
CA SER A 154 1.54 13.63 7.48
C SER A 154 1.60 12.13 7.25
N ARG A 155 0.81 11.34 8.00
CA ARG A 155 0.73 9.89 7.83
C ARG A 155 0.13 9.48 6.48
N ALA A 156 -0.90 10.20 6.01
CA ALA A 156 -1.49 10.03 4.68
C ALA A 156 -0.46 10.22 3.56
N ILE A 157 0.31 11.30 3.67
CA ILE A 157 1.36 11.65 2.72
C ILE A 157 2.48 10.61 2.79
N SER A 158 2.96 10.28 4.00
CA SER A 158 4.06 9.34 4.23
C SER A 158 3.79 7.98 3.59
N LEU A 159 2.55 7.49 3.68
CA LEU A 159 2.19 6.21 3.08
C LEU A 159 2.25 6.23 1.55
N GLY A 160 1.61 7.21 0.91
CA GLY A 160 1.56 7.31 -0.55
C GLY A 160 2.95 7.57 -1.14
N VAL A 161 3.75 8.42 -0.47
CA VAL A 161 5.16 8.64 -0.82
C VAL A 161 5.95 7.35 -0.68
N ARG A 162 5.76 6.58 0.40
CA ARG A 162 6.50 5.33 0.60
C ARG A 162 6.18 4.28 -0.48
N LEU A 163 4.93 4.20 -0.93
CA LEU A 163 4.54 3.33 -2.04
C LEU A 163 5.28 3.72 -3.33
N ALA A 164 5.20 4.99 -3.72
CA ALA A 164 5.82 5.49 -4.95
C ALA A 164 7.34 5.43 -4.89
N ALA A 165 7.95 5.82 -3.77
CA ALA A 165 9.40 5.81 -3.59
C ALA A 165 9.96 4.39 -3.72
N ASN A 166 9.36 3.40 -3.08
CA ASN A 166 9.86 2.03 -3.13
C ASN A 166 9.80 1.44 -4.55
N LEU A 167 8.67 1.62 -5.25
CA LEU A 167 8.52 1.13 -6.62
C LEU A 167 9.38 1.92 -7.63
N SER A 168 9.43 3.25 -7.53
CA SER A 168 10.22 4.08 -8.44
C SER A 168 11.74 3.87 -8.27
N ALA A 169 12.21 3.87 -7.02
CA ALA A 169 13.61 3.64 -6.70
C ALA A 169 14.03 2.21 -7.08
N GLY A 170 13.18 1.21 -6.82
CA GLY A 170 13.45 -0.17 -7.19
C GLY A 170 13.60 -0.36 -8.71
N HIS A 171 12.63 0.10 -9.49
CA HIS A 171 12.69 0.04 -10.96
C HIS A 171 13.90 0.79 -11.54
N LEU A 172 14.28 1.93 -10.96
CA LEU A 172 15.48 2.66 -11.38
C LEU A 172 16.76 1.90 -11.01
N LEU A 173 16.82 1.37 -9.79
CA LEU A 173 17.95 0.58 -9.29
C LEU A 173 18.15 -0.68 -10.15
N PHE A 174 17.08 -1.39 -10.48
CA PHE A 174 17.11 -2.53 -11.40
C PHE A 174 17.67 -2.15 -12.76
N ALA A 175 17.20 -1.06 -13.35
CA ALA A 175 17.65 -0.67 -14.68
C ALA A 175 19.15 -0.29 -14.70
N ILE A 176 19.63 0.40 -13.65
CA ILE A 176 21.05 0.75 -13.50
C ILE A 176 21.90 -0.50 -13.27
N LEU A 177 21.50 -1.39 -12.34
CA LEU A 177 22.24 -2.62 -12.03
C LEU A 177 22.22 -3.63 -13.18
N ALA A 178 21.13 -3.72 -13.93
CA ALA A 178 21.05 -4.55 -15.13
C ALA A 178 21.98 -4.02 -16.23
N GLY A 179 21.98 -2.71 -16.48
CA GLY A 179 22.89 -2.08 -17.44
C GLY A 179 24.37 -2.23 -17.04
N PHE A 180 24.68 -2.04 -15.75
CA PHE A 180 26.02 -2.24 -15.21
C PHE A 180 26.44 -3.72 -15.29
N GLY A 181 25.58 -4.65 -14.85
CA GLY A 181 25.82 -6.08 -14.88
C GLY A 181 26.05 -6.62 -16.30
N PHE A 182 25.25 -6.16 -17.27
CA PHE A 182 25.42 -6.53 -18.67
C PHE A 182 26.76 -6.06 -19.24
N ASN A 183 27.15 -4.79 -19.00
CA ASN A 183 28.43 -4.27 -19.45
C ASN A 183 29.62 -4.98 -18.78
N MET A 184 29.52 -5.29 -17.48
CA MET A 184 30.56 -6.05 -16.76
C MET A 184 30.66 -7.50 -17.23
N LEU A 185 29.54 -8.15 -17.55
CA LEU A 185 29.52 -9.52 -18.09
C LEU A 185 30.27 -9.58 -19.43
N ILE A 186 30.03 -8.60 -20.30
CA ILE A 186 30.72 -8.50 -21.60
C ILE A 186 32.22 -8.20 -21.42
N ALA A 187 32.58 -7.28 -20.51
CA ALA A 187 33.96 -6.82 -20.36
C ALA A 187 34.87 -7.75 -19.53
N SER A 188 34.33 -8.42 -18.51
CA SER A 188 35.11 -9.11 -17.48
C SER A 188 34.62 -10.54 -17.17
N GLY A 189 33.67 -11.07 -17.94
CA GLY A 189 33.16 -12.43 -17.78
C GLY A 189 32.47 -12.66 -16.44
N LEU A 190 32.96 -13.63 -15.65
CA LEU A 190 32.35 -14.10 -14.40
C LEU A 190 32.14 -13.03 -13.32
N VAL A 191 32.88 -11.92 -13.35
CA VAL A 191 32.69 -10.80 -12.40
C VAL A 191 31.33 -10.10 -12.62
N GLY A 192 30.76 -10.19 -13.83
CA GLY A 192 29.42 -9.69 -14.15
C GLY A 192 28.27 -10.47 -13.48
N VAL A 193 28.55 -11.59 -12.81
CA VAL A 193 27.55 -12.34 -12.02
C VAL A 193 27.22 -11.64 -10.69
N LEU A 194 28.15 -10.84 -10.15
CA LEU A 194 27.96 -10.17 -8.86
C LEU A 194 26.76 -9.18 -8.88
N PRO A 195 26.61 -8.28 -9.87
CA PRO A 195 25.42 -7.43 -9.98
C PRO A 195 24.11 -8.21 -10.16
N LEU A 196 24.14 -9.35 -10.85
CA LEU A 196 22.96 -10.21 -11.02
C LEU A 196 22.51 -10.81 -9.67
N LEU A 197 23.47 -11.26 -8.85
CA LEU A 197 23.19 -11.79 -7.51
C LEU A 197 22.60 -10.70 -6.60
N ILE A 198 23.15 -9.47 -6.65
CA ILE A 198 22.62 -8.32 -5.91
C ILE A 198 21.17 -8.02 -6.32
N MET A 199 20.85 -8.09 -7.63
CA MET A 199 19.48 -7.91 -8.11
C MET A 199 18.49 -8.93 -7.55
N VAL A 200 18.90 -10.19 -7.36
CA VAL A 200 18.04 -11.22 -6.73
C VAL A 200 17.75 -10.90 -5.25
N PHE A 201 18.73 -10.36 -4.51
CA PHE A 201 18.49 -9.95 -3.13
C PHE A 201 17.60 -8.71 -3.03
N ILE A 202 17.74 -7.76 -3.96
CA ILE A 202 16.89 -6.57 -4.03
C ILE A 202 15.44 -6.96 -4.32
N THR A 203 15.18 -7.87 -5.26
CA THR A 203 13.79 -8.29 -5.55
C THR A 203 13.14 -8.91 -4.31
N LEU A 204 13.87 -9.75 -3.58
CA LEU A 204 13.36 -10.37 -2.35
C LEU A 204 13.05 -9.31 -1.28
N LEU A 205 13.94 -8.33 -1.10
CA LEU A 205 13.71 -7.21 -0.18
C LEU A 205 12.47 -6.40 -0.58
N GLU A 206 12.30 -6.10 -1.86
CA GLU A 206 11.18 -5.30 -2.35
C GLU A 206 9.84 -6.04 -2.23
N VAL A 207 9.80 -7.36 -2.46
CA VAL A 207 8.59 -8.17 -2.16
C VAL A 207 8.24 -8.06 -0.67
N ALA A 208 9.24 -8.22 0.22
CA ALA A 208 9.00 -8.14 1.66
C ALA A 208 8.47 -6.77 2.08
N VAL A 209 9.07 -5.69 1.57
CA VAL A 209 8.64 -4.32 1.83
C VAL A 209 7.24 -4.04 1.27
N ALA A 210 6.89 -4.58 0.10
CA ALA A 210 5.56 -4.45 -0.50
C ALA A 210 4.45 -5.03 0.38
N VAL A 211 4.70 -6.21 0.98
CA VAL A 211 3.74 -6.89 1.89
C VAL A 211 3.66 -6.15 3.23
N ILE A 212 4.80 -5.81 3.83
CA ILE A 212 4.84 -5.08 5.12
C ILE A 212 4.11 -3.73 4.99
N GLN A 213 4.27 -3.05 3.86
CA GLN A 213 3.65 -1.75 3.67
C GLN A 213 2.12 -1.82 3.63
N ALA A 214 1.56 -2.85 2.99
CA ALA A 214 0.12 -3.07 3.00
C ALA A 214 -0.39 -3.42 4.39
N TYR A 215 0.37 -4.21 5.15
CA TYR A 215 0.03 -4.55 6.54
C TYR A 215 0.01 -3.32 7.45
N VAL A 216 1.09 -2.50 7.43
CA VAL A 216 1.19 -1.27 8.22
C VAL A 216 0.04 -0.32 7.88
N PHE A 217 -0.37 -0.25 6.62
CA PHE A 217 -1.51 0.55 6.23
C PHE A 217 -2.82 0.10 6.89
N CYS A 218 -3.15 -1.18 6.80
CA CYS A 218 -4.36 -1.73 7.40
C CYS A 218 -4.37 -1.59 8.92
N LEU A 219 -3.21 -1.78 9.56
CA LEU A 219 -3.05 -1.59 10.99
C LEU A 219 -3.31 -0.14 11.39
N LEU A 220 -2.73 0.84 10.68
CA LEU A 220 -2.97 2.26 10.96
C LEU A 220 -4.44 2.65 10.74
N ALA A 221 -5.06 2.15 9.67
CA ALA A 221 -6.48 2.37 9.41
C ALA A 221 -7.35 1.82 10.54
N THR A 222 -7.00 0.65 11.07
CA THR A 222 -7.70 0.01 12.21
C THR A 222 -7.54 0.84 13.48
N ILE A 223 -6.33 1.28 13.82
CA ILE A 223 -6.07 2.11 15.01
C ILE A 223 -6.89 3.40 14.96
N TYR A 224 -6.91 4.10 13.82
CA TYR A 224 -7.72 5.30 13.70
C TYR A 224 -9.20 5.03 13.84
N LEU A 225 -9.66 3.93 13.27
CA LEU A 225 -11.05 3.54 13.42
C LEU A 225 -11.36 3.22 14.88
N ALA A 226 -10.38 2.70 15.65
CA ALA A 226 -10.51 2.45 17.09
C ALA A 226 -10.63 3.75 17.87
N ASP A 227 -9.74 4.71 17.61
CA ASP A 227 -9.78 6.04 18.19
C ASP A 227 -11.13 6.74 17.93
N THR A 228 -11.77 6.44 16.80
CA THR A 228 -13.12 6.97 16.50
C THR A 228 -14.26 6.22 17.17
N ILE A 229 -14.14 4.89 17.40
CA ILE A 229 -15.23 4.05 17.92
C ILE A 229 -15.28 4.06 19.45
N VAL A 230 -14.12 4.03 20.08
CA VAL A 230 -14.00 4.17 21.54
C VAL A 230 -13.76 5.65 21.79
N LEU A 231 -14.85 6.41 21.89
CA LEU A 231 -14.79 7.77 22.41
C LEU A 231 -14.13 7.70 23.80
N HIS A 232 -12.92 8.26 23.89
CA HIS A 232 -12.22 8.46 25.16
C HIS A 232 -12.85 9.60 25.95
#